data_AF-A0A440JY52-F1
#
_entry.id   AF-A0A440JY52-F1
#
_cell.length_a   1.000
_cell.length_b   1.000
_cell.length_c   1.000
_cell.angle_alpha   90.00
_cell.angle_beta   90.00
_cell.angle_gamma   90.00
#
_symmetry.space_group_name_H-M   'P 1'
#
loop_
_entity.id
_entity.type
_entity.pdbx_description
1 polymer ?
#
loop_
_entity_poly.entity_id
_entity_poly.type
_entity_poly.pdbx_seq_one_letter_code
_entity_poly.pdbx_strand_id
1 'polypeptide(L)'
;EFTLPMSDKEVEKQAARCMDCGIPYCHGPTGCPVHNQIPDWNDLVYNGDWDNAIRNLHSTNNFPEFTGRICPAPCEEACTLNLEDIPVAIKTIEQAIADKAYETGHIRPYPPEKKTGKRVAVIGSGPAGMAAAQQLGRAG
;
A
#
# COMPACT_ATOMS: atom_id res chain seq x y z
N GLU A 1 1.94 -4.49 -19.53
CA GLU A 1 0.74 -4.17 -18.73
C GLU A 1 -0.32 -3.57 -19.66
N PHE A 2 -1.61 -3.74 -19.40
CA PHE A 2 -2.69 -3.27 -20.29
C PHE A 2 -3.18 -1.86 -19.95
N THR A 3 -2.76 -1.33 -18.81
CA THR A 3 -3.05 0.03 -18.35
C THR A 3 -1.81 0.90 -18.50
N LEU A 4 -2.01 2.16 -18.87
CA LEU A 4 -0.95 3.15 -18.83
C LEU A 4 -0.85 3.73 -17.42
N PRO A 5 0.35 3.83 -16.83
CA PRO A 5 0.52 4.46 -15.52
C PRO A 5 0.16 5.94 -15.61
N MET A 6 -0.49 6.45 -14.56
CA MET A 6 -0.70 7.89 -14.39
C MET A 6 0.64 8.58 -14.15
N SER A 7 0.79 9.80 -14.64
CA SER A 7 1.92 10.65 -14.27
C SER A 7 1.84 11.04 -12.79
N ASP A 8 2.98 11.34 -12.16
CA ASP A 8 3.04 11.80 -10.76
C ASP A 8 2.03 12.91 -10.45
N LYS A 9 1.87 13.88 -11.36
CA LYS A 9 0.90 14.98 -11.21
C LYS A 9 -0.55 14.53 -11.26
N GLU A 10 -0.87 13.49 -12.03
CA GLU A 10 -2.21 12.92 -12.06
C GLU A 10 -2.50 12.11 -10.79
N VAL A 11 -1.50 11.39 -10.28
CA VAL A 11 -1.61 10.67 -9.01
C VAL A 11 -1.77 11.64 -7.85
N GLU A 12 -0.99 12.72 -7.79
CA GLU A 12 -1.13 13.80 -6.80
C GLU A 12 -2.53 14.42 -6.84
N LYS A 13 -3.09 14.65 -8.04
CA LYS A 13 -4.48 15.13 -8.19
C LYS A 13 -5.52 14.14 -7.69
N GLN A 14 -5.32 12.83 -7.89
CA GLN A 14 -6.22 11.82 -7.35
C GLN A 14 -6.12 11.74 -5.83
N ALA A 15 -4.91 11.80 -5.28
CA ALA A 15 -4.68 11.82 -3.84
C ALA A 15 -5.34 13.04 -3.18
N ALA A 16 -5.30 14.20 -3.82
CA ALA A 16 -5.96 15.43 -3.37
C ALA A 16 -7.50 15.34 -3.28
N ARG A 17 -8.12 14.32 -3.89
CA ARG A 17 -9.58 14.07 -3.77
C ARG A 17 -9.94 13.35 -2.45
N CYS A 18 -8.94 12.86 -1.71
CA CYS A 18 -9.18 12.27 -0.40
C CYS A 18 -9.78 13.33 0.55
N MET A 19 -10.91 13.02 1.17
CA MET A 19 -11.63 13.95 2.04
C MET A 19 -11.14 13.97 3.49
N ASP A 20 -10.05 13.26 3.79
CA ASP A 20 -9.52 13.08 5.15
C ASP A 20 -10.61 12.74 6.17
N CYS A 21 -11.34 11.65 5.90
CA CYS A 21 -12.53 11.26 6.67
C CYS A 21 -12.14 10.94 8.12
N GLY A 22 -12.81 11.57 9.10
CA GLY A 22 -12.58 11.26 10.53
C GLY A 22 -12.86 9.80 10.91
N ILE A 23 -13.75 9.12 10.19
CA ILE A 23 -13.90 7.66 10.21
C ILE A 23 -13.73 7.16 8.75
N PRO A 24 -12.53 6.73 8.35
CA PRO A 24 -12.27 6.37 6.96
C PRO A 24 -12.72 4.94 6.64
N TYR A 25 -13.92 4.75 6.07
CA TYR A 25 -14.43 3.42 5.72
C TYR A 25 -13.57 2.64 4.71
N CYS A 26 -12.68 3.32 3.99
CA CYS A 26 -11.73 2.70 3.07
C CYS A 26 -10.67 1.84 3.77
N HIS A 27 -10.38 2.06 5.06
CA HIS A 27 -9.46 1.23 5.83
C HIS A 27 -10.17 0.16 6.68
N GLY A 28 -9.40 -0.82 7.13
CA GLY A 28 -9.87 -1.85 8.07
C GLY A 28 -10.94 -2.79 7.53
N PRO A 29 -11.82 -3.34 8.41
CA PRO A 29 -12.64 -4.51 8.08
C PRO A 29 -13.67 -4.24 6.97
N THR A 30 -13.96 -2.97 6.66
CA THR A 30 -14.92 -2.56 5.65
C THR A 30 -14.30 -2.36 4.27
N GLY A 31 -13.06 -1.85 4.19
CA GLY A 31 -12.47 -1.44 2.92
C GLY A 31 -11.15 -2.10 2.58
N CYS A 32 -10.25 -2.33 3.55
CA CYS A 32 -8.92 -2.88 3.26
C CYS A 32 -8.61 -4.05 4.20
N PRO A 33 -8.57 -5.29 3.70
CA PRO A 33 -8.32 -6.49 4.53
C PRO A 33 -6.98 -6.48 5.27
N VAL A 34 -5.99 -5.73 4.78
CA VAL A 34 -4.67 -5.57 5.42
C VAL A 34 -4.58 -4.29 6.26
N HIS A 35 -5.70 -3.60 6.46
CA HIS A 35 -5.80 -2.39 7.28
C HIS A 35 -4.85 -1.26 6.85
N ASN A 36 -4.65 -1.09 5.53
CA ASN A 36 -3.81 0.01 5.01
C ASN A 36 -4.27 1.37 5.54
N GLN A 37 -3.30 2.22 5.87
CA GLN A 37 -3.51 3.59 6.32
C GLN A 37 -3.73 4.53 5.12
N ILE A 38 -4.82 4.28 4.37
CA ILE A 38 -5.09 4.92 3.07
C ILE A 38 -5.10 6.45 3.11
N PRO A 39 -5.77 7.12 4.08
CA PRO A 39 -5.71 8.58 4.16
C PRO A 39 -4.28 9.10 4.36
N ASP A 40 -3.48 8.44 5.19
CA ASP A 40 -2.13 8.89 5.54
C ASP A 40 -1.20 8.89 4.32
N TRP A 41 -1.13 7.79 3.57
CA TRP A 41 -0.27 7.77 2.38
C TRP A 41 -0.85 8.55 1.20
N ASN A 42 -2.17 8.80 1.14
CA ASN A 42 -2.74 9.75 0.19
C ASN A 42 -2.28 11.17 0.49
N ASP A 43 -2.31 11.60 1.75
CA ASP A 43 -1.82 12.92 2.15
C ASP A 43 -0.32 13.08 1.86
N LEU A 44 0.48 12.04 2.13
CA LEU A 44 1.91 12.05 1.79
C LEU A 44 2.14 12.19 0.29
N VAL A 45 1.39 11.46 -0.55
CA VAL A 45 1.46 11.61 -2.01
C VAL A 45 1.03 13.00 -2.46
N TYR A 46 -0.06 13.53 -1.92
CA TYR A 46 -0.53 14.88 -2.21
C TYR A 46 0.54 15.95 -1.91
N ASN A 47 1.29 15.78 -0.80
CA ASN A 47 2.40 16.65 -0.42
C ASN A 47 3.72 16.35 -1.16
N GLY A 48 3.74 15.37 -2.06
CA GLY A 48 4.93 14.95 -2.81
C GLY A 48 5.96 14.18 -1.97
N ASP A 49 5.61 13.71 -0.77
CA ASP A 49 6.46 12.93 0.12
C ASP A 49 6.35 11.42 -0.17
N TRP A 50 6.83 11.04 -1.36
CA TRP A 50 6.78 9.67 -1.87
C TRP A 50 7.57 8.67 -1.00
N ASP A 51 8.65 9.11 -0.37
CA ASP A 51 9.52 8.28 0.47
C ASP A 51 8.82 7.84 1.75
N ASN A 52 8.10 8.75 2.40
CA ASN A 52 7.30 8.39 3.56
C ASN A 52 6.01 7.68 3.14
N ALA A 53 5.43 7.98 1.97
CA ALA A 53 4.27 7.26 1.45
C ALA A 53 4.55 5.76 1.32
N ILE A 54 5.69 5.36 0.72
CA ILE A 54 6.04 3.93 0.60
C ILE A 54 6.34 3.29 1.96
N ARG A 55 6.98 4.02 2.88
CA ARG A 55 7.24 3.53 4.25
C ARG A 55 5.94 3.27 5.00
N ASN A 56 4.98 4.20 4.92
CA ASN A 56 3.66 4.05 5.51
C ASN A 56 2.93 2.86 4.89
N LEU A 57 2.89 2.76 3.55
CA LEU A 57 2.23 1.68 2.83
C LEU A 57 2.80 0.28 3.19
N HIS A 58 4.12 0.16 3.32
CA HIS A 58 4.78 -1.08 3.74
C HIS A 58 4.64 -1.42 5.22
N SER A 59 4.12 -0.50 6.05
CA SER A 59 3.87 -0.79 7.47
C SER A 59 2.75 -1.82 7.66
N THR A 60 1.81 -1.87 6.71
CA THR A 60 0.64 -2.76 6.73
C THR A 60 0.66 -3.77 5.60
N ASN A 61 1.21 -3.43 4.42
CA ASN A 61 1.20 -4.29 3.25
C ASN A 61 2.61 -4.76 2.86
N ASN A 62 2.81 -6.08 2.81
CA ASN A 62 4.07 -6.67 2.37
C ASN A 62 4.32 -6.49 0.86
N PHE A 63 3.26 -6.35 0.06
CA PHE A 63 3.30 -6.44 -1.40
C PHE A 63 2.39 -5.42 -2.13
N PRO A 64 2.55 -4.11 -1.88
CA PRO A 64 1.79 -3.06 -2.57
C PRO A 64 1.90 -3.11 -4.10
N GLU A 65 3.03 -3.57 -4.63
CA GLU A 65 3.27 -3.75 -6.07
C GLU A 65 2.37 -4.82 -6.71
N PHE A 66 1.95 -5.82 -5.93
CA PHE A 66 1.01 -6.84 -6.38
C PHE A 66 -0.42 -6.41 -6.11
N THR A 67 -0.76 -5.99 -4.88
CA THR A 67 -2.13 -5.59 -4.53
C THR A 67 -2.61 -4.39 -5.34
N GLY A 68 -1.75 -3.41 -5.62
CA GLY A 68 -2.06 -2.27 -6.50
C GLY A 68 -2.46 -2.67 -7.92
N ARG A 69 -2.12 -3.90 -8.36
CA ARG A 69 -2.46 -4.41 -9.70
C ARG A 69 -3.67 -5.34 -9.70
N ILE A 70 -3.72 -6.27 -8.75
CA ILE A 70 -4.68 -7.39 -8.78
C ILE A 70 -5.85 -7.24 -7.81
N CYS A 71 -5.79 -6.31 -6.86
CA CYS A 71 -6.85 -6.15 -5.87
C CYS A 71 -8.17 -5.73 -6.55
N PRO A 72 -9.33 -6.30 -6.14
CA PRO A 72 -10.63 -5.84 -6.60
C PRO A 72 -11.03 -4.46 -6.06
N ALA A 73 -10.17 -3.83 -5.24
CA ALA A 73 -10.36 -2.49 -4.67
C ALA A 73 -11.63 -2.29 -3.81
N PRO A 74 -11.90 -3.16 -2.80
CA PRO A 74 -13.02 -2.95 -1.88
C PRO A 74 -12.91 -1.63 -1.09
N CYS A 75 -11.70 -1.09 -0.97
CA CYS A 75 -11.43 0.21 -0.36
C CYS A 75 -12.01 1.38 -1.16
N GLU A 76 -12.09 1.24 -2.49
CA GLU A 76 -12.72 2.23 -3.37
C GLU A 76 -14.24 2.12 -3.29
N GLU A 77 -14.78 0.90 -3.23
CA GLU A 77 -16.22 0.67 -3.00
C GLU A 77 -16.69 1.27 -1.67
N ALA A 78 -15.89 1.12 -0.61
CA ALA A 78 -16.15 1.66 0.72
C ALA A 78 -15.78 3.15 0.88
N CYS A 79 -15.23 3.80 -0.15
CA CYS A 79 -14.80 5.20 -0.05
C CYS A 79 -16.02 6.12 0.15
N THR A 80 -15.98 7.01 1.13
CA THR A 80 -17.08 7.97 1.37
C THR A 80 -17.41 8.83 0.13
N LEU A 81 -16.39 9.15 -0.70
CA LEU A 81 -16.61 9.92 -1.93
C LEU A 81 -17.46 9.15 -2.94
N ASN A 82 -17.45 7.81 -2.91
CA ASN A 82 -18.23 6.93 -3.77
C ASN A 82 -19.75 7.09 -3.62
N LEU A 83 -20.20 7.75 -2.54
CA LEU A 83 -21.63 8.02 -2.32
C LEU A 83 -22.18 9.09 -3.26
N GLU A 84 -21.34 10.06 -3.64
CA GLU A 84 -21.75 11.26 -4.38
C GLU A 84 -21.01 11.42 -5.73
N ASP A 85 -19.82 10.82 -5.88
CA ASP A 85 -18.98 10.90 -7.08
C ASP A 85 -18.16 9.60 -7.25
N ILE A 86 -17.29 9.54 -8.25
CA ILE A 86 -16.33 8.46 -8.45
C ILE A 86 -15.35 8.43 -7.26
N PRO A 87 -15.03 7.26 -6.69
CA PRO A 87 -14.15 7.17 -5.52
C PRO A 87 -12.74 7.71 -5.83
N VAL A 88 -11.97 7.92 -4.77
CA VAL A 88 -10.52 8.11 -4.90
C VAL A 88 -9.94 6.85 -5.53
N ALA A 89 -9.05 7.00 -6.53
CA ALA A 89 -8.38 5.88 -7.20
C ALA A 89 -7.29 5.24 -6.31
N ILE A 90 -7.68 4.75 -5.14
CA ILE A 90 -6.82 4.23 -4.06
C ILE A 90 -5.87 3.16 -4.60
N LYS A 91 -6.38 2.20 -5.38
CA LYS A 91 -5.57 1.13 -5.94
C LYS A 91 -4.52 1.66 -6.91
N THR A 92 -4.87 2.65 -7.73
CA THR A 92 -3.93 3.27 -8.68
C THR A 92 -2.85 4.06 -7.95
N ILE A 93 -3.19 4.77 -6.88
CA ILE A 93 -2.21 5.49 -6.05
C ILE A 93 -1.28 4.49 -5.34
N GLU A 94 -1.81 3.39 -4.78
CA GLU A 94 -1.03 2.30 -4.19
C GLU A 94 0.01 1.73 -5.19
N GLN A 95 -0.43 1.43 -6.42
CA GLN A 95 0.45 0.98 -7.49
C GLN A 95 1.53 2.02 -7.81
N ALA A 96 1.17 3.30 -7.96
CA ALA A 96 2.11 4.35 -8.31
C ALA A 96 3.18 4.57 -7.22
N ILE A 97 2.80 4.52 -5.93
CA ILE A 97 3.75 4.59 -4.81
C ILE A 97 4.77 3.44 -4.91
N ALA A 98 4.29 2.21 -5.13
CA ALA A 98 5.14 1.03 -5.22
C ALA A 98 6.09 1.10 -6.43
N ASP A 99 5.56 1.40 -7.61
CA ASP A 99 6.33 1.47 -8.85
C ASP A 99 7.43 2.55 -8.76
N LYS A 100 7.08 3.74 -8.28
CA LYS A 100 8.04 4.83 -8.07
C LYS A 100 9.13 4.44 -7.08
N ALA A 101 8.79 3.79 -5.97
CA ALA A 101 9.77 3.34 -4.99
C ALA A 101 10.74 2.28 -5.54
N TYR A 102 10.30 1.44 -6.48
CA TYR A 102 11.18 0.54 -7.22
C TYR A 102 12.12 1.32 -8.16
N GLU A 103 11.58 2.28 -8.94
CA GLU A 103 12.35 3.09 -9.88
C GLU A 103 13.43 3.94 -9.20
N THR A 104 13.13 4.50 -8.03
CA THR A 104 14.08 5.33 -7.25
C THR A 104 14.96 4.52 -6.29
N GLY A 105 14.77 3.21 -6.20
CA GLY A 105 15.59 2.32 -5.37
C GLY A 105 15.36 2.46 -3.85
N HIS A 106 14.14 2.83 -3.45
CA HIS A 106 13.70 2.88 -2.05
C HIS A 106 13.23 1.51 -1.52
N ILE A 107 12.96 0.54 -2.38
CA ILE A 107 12.68 -0.84 -1.98
C ILE A 107 14.00 -1.54 -1.60
N ARG A 108 14.22 -1.74 -0.30
CA ARG A 108 15.44 -2.39 0.23
C ARG A 108 15.11 -3.44 1.29
N PRO A 109 15.96 -4.46 1.47
CA PRO A 109 15.82 -5.39 2.58
C PRO A 109 15.93 -4.67 3.94
N TYR A 110 15.09 -5.04 4.89
CA TYR A 110 15.14 -4.59 6.28
C TYR A 110 15.47 -5.78 7.18
N PRO A 111 16.75 -6.20 7.26
CA PRO A 111 17.15 -7.28 8.14
C PRO A 111 17.02 -6.86 9.62
N PRO A 112 16.82 -7.82 10.53
CA PRO A 112 16.71 -7.55 11.96
C PRO A 112 18.08 -7.15 12.51
N GLU A 113 18.11 -6.21 13.46
CA GLU A 113 19.36 -5.82 14.15
C GLU A 113 19.96 -6.98 14.95
N LYS A 114 19.11 -7.85 15.51
CA LYS A 114 19.51 -9.02 16.32
C LYS A 114 18.69 -10.23 15.90
N LYS A 115 19.38 -11.36 15.69
CA LYS A 115 18.73 -12.64 15.41
C LYS A 115 18.23 -13.29 16.70
N THR A 116 17.06 -13.93 16.67
CA THR A 116 16.51 -14.63 17.85
C THR A 116 17.14 -16.01 18.06
N GLY A 117 17.82 -16.55 17.05
CA GLY A 117 18.37 -17.91 17.04
C GLY A 117 17.31 -19.01 16.83
N LYS A 118 16.03 -18.64 16.72
CA LYS A 118 14.94 -19.56 16.40
C LYS A 118 14.97 -19.93 14.91
N ARG A 119 14.42 -21.09 14.57
CA ARG A 119 14.30 -21.58 13.19
C ARG A 119 12.83 -21.89 12.90
N VAL A 120 12.32 -21.34 11.80
CA VAL A 120 10.95 -21.55 11.32
C VAL A 120 11.01 -22.01 9.86
N ALA A 121 10.22 -23.02 9.51
CA ALA A 121 10.05 -23.46 8.14
C ALA A 121 8.69 -22.97 7.62
N VAL A 122 8.69 -22.39 6.41
CA VAL A 122 7.47 -21.99 5.70
C VAL A 122 7.33 -22.91 4.49
N ILE A 123 6.21 -23.64 4.40
CA ILE A 123 5.93 -24.56 3.30
C ILE A 123 5.04 -23.85 2.29
N GLY A 124 5.60 -23.54 1.12
CA GLY A 124 4.91 -22.84 0.03
C GLY A 124 5.39 -21.39 -0.14
N SER A 125 5.61 -20.99 -1.40
CA SER A 125 6.14 -19.67 -1.78
C SER A 125 5.09 -18.74 -2.38
N GLY A 126 3.81 -18.97 -2.08
CA GLY A 126 2.73 -18.02 -2.43
C GLY A 126 2.77 -16.75 -1.55
N PRO A 127 1.85 -15.79 -1.78
CA PRO A 127 1.81 -14.52 -1.05
C PRO A 127 1.79 -14.69 0.48
N ALA A 128 1.00 -15.65 0.98
CA ALA A 128 0.95 -15.95 2.42
C ALA A 128 2.31 -16.41 2.98
N GLY A 129 2.99 -17.32 2.27
CA GLY A 129 4.29 -17.84 2.69
C GLY A 129 5.39 -16.76 2.63
N MET A 130 5.42 -15.97 1.57
CA MET A 130 6.40 -14.89 1.42
C MET A 130 6.17 -13.75 2.44
N ALA A 131 4.91 -13.36 2.70
CA ALA A 131 4.59 -12.39 3.75
C ALA A 131 5.03 -12.89 5.13
N ALA A 132 4.66 -14.13 5.48
CA ALA A 132 5.07 -14.74 6.74
C ALA A 132 6.60 -14.81 6.88
N ALA A 133 7.30 -15.26 5.84
CA ALA A 133 8.76 -15.33 5.83
C ALA A 133 9.41 -13.95 5.98
N GLN A 134 8.88 -12.91 5.33
CA GLN A 134 9.36 -11.54 5.45
C GLN A 134 9.19 -11.00 6.87
N GLN A 135 7.99 -11.13 7.45
CA GLN A 135 7.70 -10.65 8.81
C GLN A 135 8.54 -11.39 9.85
N LEU A 136 8.65 -12.71 9.76
CA LEU A 136 9.52 -13.51 10.64
C LEU A 136 10.99 -13.13 10.48
N GLY A 137 11.45 -12.91 9.25
CA GLY A 137 12.80 -12.44 8.96
C GLY A 137 13.10 -11.10 9.63
N ARG A 138 12.15 -10.15 9.60
CA ARG A 138 12.26 -8.85 10.29
C ARG A 138 12.20 -8.96 11.81
N ALA A 139 11.53 -9.97 12.35
CA ALA A 139 11.40 -10.18 13.79
C ALA A 139 12.66 -10.78 14.46
N GLY A 140 13.60 -11.34 13.69
CA GLY A 140 14.90 -11.83 14.19
C GLY A 140 15.04 -13.34 14.22
#